data_AF-A0AAV1S664-F1
#
_entry.id   AF-A0AAV1S664-F1
#
_cell.length_a   1.000
_cell.length_b   1.000
_cell.length_c   1.000
_cell.angle_alpha   90.00
_cell.angle_beta   90.00
_cell.angle_gamma   90.00
#
_symmetry.space_group_name_H-M   'P 1'
#
loop_
_entity.id
_entity.type
_entity.pdbx_description
1 polymer ?
#
loop_
_entity_poly.entity_id
_entity_poly.type
_entity_poly.pdbx_seq_one_letter_code
_entity_poly.pdbx_strand_id
1 'polypeptide(L)'
;MDMRQRTKSHLLDGAIGNIVRCATVFADPEMNMELHELAKILTEGIAKVNDDYSKSLQGDEGFQGISKGLDQLEEMLNMKTLDRLSITTGFPVWLVAFGKAGSAFMNFIELIETVGSKEIEAWMTFDEKNNGSIGE
;
A
#
# COMPACT_ATOMS: atom_id res chain seq x y z
N MET A 1 -0.49 5.66 3.05
CA MET A 1 -0.54 7.12 2.77
C MET A 1 -0.99 7.86 4.02
N ASP A 2 -0.39 9.00 4.33
CA ASP A 2 -0.88 9.89 5.39
C ASP A 2 -2.20 10.55 4.97
N MET A 3 -3.28 10.24 5.69
CA MET A 3 -4.59 10.78 5.39
C MET A 3 -4.69 12.28 5.68
N ARG A 4 -3.89 12.83 6.61
CA ARG A 4 -3.92 14.27 6.94
C ARG A 4 -3.51 15.14 5.76
N GLN A 5 -2.54 14.69 4.97
CA GLN A 5 -2.09 15.39 3.77
C GLN A 5 -3.06 15.24 2.59
N ARG A 6 -3.90 14.20 2.63
CA ARG A 6 -4.84 13.86 1.55
C ARG A 6 -6.23 14.44 1.77
N THR A 7 -6.54 14.86 3.00
CA THR A 7 -7.85 15.41 3.35
C THR A 7 -7.76 16.87 3.75
N LYS A 8 -8.62 17.72 3.19
CA LYS A 8 -8.83 19.11 3.65
C LYS A 8 -9.65 19.18 4.94
N SER A 9 -10.05 18.04 5.48
CA SER A 9 -10.88 18.01 6.68
C SER A 9 -10.05 18.25 7.92
N HIS A 10 -10.39 19.31 8.65
CA HIS A 10 -9.86 19.62 9.98
C HIS A 10 -10.14 18.52 11.03
N LEU A 11 -10.92 17.49 10.68
CA LEU A 11 -11.23 16.35 11.54
C LEU A 11 -9.98 15.59 12.01
N LEU A 12 -8.90 15.60 11.22
CA LEU A 12 -7.69 14.83 11.52
C LEU A 12 -6.60 15.66 12.24
N ASP A 13 -6.81 16.98 12.39
CA ASP A 13 -5.82 17.93 12.95
C ASP A 13 -5.57 17.69 14.45
N GLY A 14 -6.56 17.13 15.17
CA GLY A 14 -6.47 16.80 16.59
C GLY A 14 -6.42 15.30 16.91
N ALA A 15 -6.43 14.44 15.90
CA ALA A 15 -6.48 13.00 16.12
C ALA A 15 -5.10 12.47 16.54
N ILE A 16 -5.05 11.76 17.67
CA ILE A 16 -3.82 11.16 18.20
C ILE A 16 -3.60 9.80 17.53
N GLY A 17 -2.41 9.59 16.97
CA GLY A 17 -2.01 8.34 16.33
C GLY A 17 -1.89 8.42 14.79
N ASN A 18 -1.41 7.34 14.18
CA ASN A 18 -1.22 7.26 12.74
C ASN A 18 -2.54 6.97 12.03
N ILE A 19 -2.93 7.84 11.08
CA ILE A 19 -4.12 7.66 10.26
C ILE A 19 -3.64 7.37 8.85
N VAL A 20 -3.39 6.09 8.62
CA VAL A 20 -2.84 5.59 7.36
C VAL A 20 -3.90 4.81 6.63
N ARG A 21 -4.06 5.07 5.34
CA ARG A 21 -4.86 4.23 4.44
C ARG A 21 -3.99 3.65 3.33
N CYS A 22 -4.36 2.44 2.92
CA CYS A 22 -3.81 1.75 1.77
C CYS A 22 -4.80 1.89 0.60
N ALA A 23 -4.30 2.28 -0.58
CA ALA A 23 -5.04 2.05 -1.81
C ALA A 23 -4.58 0.70 -2.35
N THR A 24 -5.52 -0.23 -2.49
CA THR A 24 -5.26 -1.56 -3.03
C THR A 24 -5.86 -1.62 -4.43
N VAL A 25 -5.07 -2.11 -5.39
CA VAL A 25 -5.56 -2.39 -6.73
C VAL A 25 -5.12 -3.80 -7.13
N PHE A 26 -6.00 -4.50 -7.83
CA PHE A 26 -5.75 -5.83 -8.35
C PHE A 26 -5.63 -5.75 -9.86
N ALA A 27 -4.59 -6.37 -10.41
CA ALA A 27 -4.39 -6.54 -11.84
C ALA A 27 -4.39 -8.04 -12.13
N ASP A 28 -5.06 -8.43 -13.22
CA ASP A 28 -5.08 -9.82 -13.66
C ASP A 28 -3.77 -10.13 -14.39
N PRO A 29 -2.98 -11.12 -13.93
CA PRO A 29 -1.75 -11.52 -14.60
C PRO A 29 -2.00 -11.99 -16.05
N GLU A 30 -3.18 -12.51 -16.39
CA GLU A 30 -3.51 -12.94 -17.75
C GLU A 30 -3.63 -11.78 -18.74
N MET A 31 -3.79 -10.55 -18.23
CA MET A 31 -3.94 -9.36 -19.06
C MET A 31 -2.60 -8.88 -19.66
N ASN A 32 -1.46 -9.48 -19.27
CA ASN A 32 -0.10 -9.14 -19.76
C ASN A 32 0.15 -7.62 -19.79
N MET A 33 -0.20 -6.93 -18.71
CA MET A 33 -0.10 -5.47 -18.64
C MET A 33 1.36 -5.03 -18.58
N GLU A 34 1.67 -3.97 -19.30
CA GLU A 34 2.97 -3.31 -19.22
C GLU A 34 3.11 -2.50 -17.92
N LEU A 35 4.34 -2.25 -17.48
CA LEU A 35 4.62 -1.55 -16.22
C LEU A 35 3.93 -0.17 -16.15
N HIS A 36 3.88 0.57 -17.25
CA HIS A 36 3.25 1.89 -17.31
C HIS A 36 1.73 1.82 -17.15
N GLU A 37 1.09 0.72 -17.54
CA GLU A 37 -0.34 0.47 -17.36
C GLU A 37 -0.65 0.13 -15.90
N LEU A 38 0.19 -0.70 -15.26
CA LEU A 38 0.13 -0.96 -13.82
C LEU A 38 0.32 0.33 -13.02
N ALA A 39 1.30 1.15 -13.39
CA ALA A 39 1.54 2.44 -12.75
C ALA A 39 0.34 3.40 -12.91
N LYS A 40 -0.31 3.40 -14.08
CA LYS A 40 -1.52 4.18 -14.32
C LYS A 40 -2.67 3.73 -13.42
N ILE A 41 -2.94 2.42 -13.38
CA ILE A 41 -4.00 1.83 -12.55
C ILE A 41 -3.76 2.12 -11.06
N LEU A 42 -2.51 2.00 -10.61
CA LEU A 42 -2.13 2.33 -9.24
C LEU A 42 -2.35 3.81 -8.96
N THR A 43 -1.95 4.70 -9.87
CA THR A 43 -2.14 6.15 -9.73
C THR A 43 -3.62 6.52 -9.66
N GLU A 44 -4.47 5.90 -10.50
CA GLU A 44 -5.92 6.07 -10.46
C GLU A 44 -6.53 5.53 -9.15
N GLY A 45 -6.02 4.40 -8.64
CA GLY A 45 -6.40 3.84 -7.34
C GLY A 45 -6.06 4.77 -6.17
N ILE A 46 -4.85 5.34 -6.17
CA ILE A 46 -4.41 6.33 -5.19
C ILE A 46 -5.30 7.58 -5.23
N ALA A 47 -5.65 8.06 -6.43
CA ALA A 47 -6.47 9.26 -6.60
C ALA A 47 -7.91 9.13 -6.04
N LYS A 48 -8.42 7.89 -5.90
CA LYS A 48 -9.71 7.62 -5.25
C LYS A 48 -9.68 7.87 -3.75
N VAL A 49 -8.51 7.86 -3.10
CA VAL A 49 -8.35 8.17 -1.68
C VAL A 49 -8.22 9.69 -1.50
N ASN A 50 -9.36 10.37 -1.49
CA ASN A 50 -9.46 11.83 -1.47
C ASN A 50 -10.41 12.34 -0.36
N ASP A 51 -10.76 13.63 -0.41
CA ASP A 51 -11.71 14.27 0.52
C ASP A 51 -13.06 13.56 0.58
N ASP A 52 -13.62 13.19 -0.57
CA ASP A 52 -14.95 12.60 -0.64
C ASP A 52 -14.97 11.18 -0.09
N TYR A 53 -13.91 10.42 -0.36
CA TYR A 53 -13.67 9.15 0.33
C TYR A 53 -13.65 9.34 1.85
N SER A 54 -12.95 10.36 2.33
CA SER A 54 -12.81 10.60 3.77
C SER A 54 -14.11 11.08 4.42
N LYS A 55 -14.96 11.80 3.69
CA LYS A 55 -16.33 12.11 4.12
C LYS A 55 -17.19 10.86 4.21
N SER A 56 -17.06 9.91 3.29
CA SER A 56 -17.81 8.64 3.34
C SER A 56 -17.46 7.76 4.53
N LEU A 57 -16.33 8.03 5.19
CA LEU A 57 -15.94 7.34 6.42
C LEU A 57 -16.56 7.95 7.68
N GLN A 58 -17.44 8.94 7.55
CA GLN A 58 -18.11 9.58 8.68
C GLN A 58 -19.43 8.88 9.03
N GLY A 59 -19.80 8.91 10.32
CA GLY A 59 -21.03 8.30 10.82
C GLY A 59 -21.01 6.78 10.79
N ASP A 60 -22.17 6.16 10.96
CA ASP A 60 -22.32 4.71 11.15
C ASP A 60 -21.92 3.91 9.90
N GLU A 61 -22.08 4.49 8.70
CA GLU A 61 -21.66 3.88 7.44
C GLU A 61 -20.13 3.79 7.31
N GLY A 62 -19.41 4.72 7.95
CA GLY A 62 -17.96 4.75 7.95
C GLY A 62 -17.32 3.54 8.61
N PHE A 63 -17.89 3.06 9.73
CA PHE A 63 -17.43 1.85 10.40
C PHE A 63 -17.53 0.63 9.48
N GLN A 64 -18.64 0.49 8.76
CA GLN A 64 -18.82 -0.61 7.79
C GLN A 64 -17.80 -0.51 6.64
N GLY A 65 -17.56 0.69 6.11
CA GLY A 65 -16.56 0.93 5.08
C GLY A 65 -15.13 0.61 5.53
N ILE A 66 -14.79 0.91 6.79
CA ILE A 66 -13.49 0.55 7.38
C ILE A 66 -13.39 -0.96 7.56
N SER A 67 -14.40 -1.60 8.16
CA SER A 67 -14.43 -3.05 8.40
C SER A 67 -14.25 -3.83 7.11
N LYS A 68 -15.03 -3.49 6.06
CA LYS A 68 -14.91 -4.12 4.75
C LYS A 68 -13.50 -3.96 4.16
N GLY A 69 -12.87 -2.79 4.35
CA GLY A 69 -11.50 -2.57 3.91
C GLY A 69 -10.47 -3.41 4.68
N LEU A 70 -10.71 -3.70 5.96
CA LEU A 70 -9.87 -4.59 6.76
C LEU A 70 -10.05 -6.05 6.31
N ASP A 71 -11.29 -6.47 6.02
CA ASP A 71 -11.57 -7.81 5.50
C ASP A 71 -10.84 -8.05 4.16
N GLN A 72 -10.87 -7.05 3.27
CA GLN A 72 -10.14 -7.09 1.99
C GLN A 72 -8.61 -7.13 2.19
N LEU A 73 -8.10 -6.42 3.19
CA LEU A 73 -6.68 -6.44 3.53
C LEU A 73 -6.26 -7.82 4.07
N GLU A 74 -7.08 -8.41 4.94
CA GLU A 74 -6.86 -9.75 5.48
C GLU A 74 -6.89 -10.81 4.37
N GLU A 75 -7.87 -10.75 3.46
CA GLU A 75 -7.95 -11.64 2.31
C GLU A 75 -6.68 -11.56 1.45
N MET A 76 -6.25 -10.34 1.13
CA MET A 76 -5.01 -10.09 0.38
C MET A 76 -3.76 -10.61 1.10
N LEU A 77 -3.66 -10.45 2.43
CA LEU A 77 -2.52 -10.95 3.22
C LEU A 77 -2.47 -12.49 3.27
N ASN A 78 -3.62 -13.15 3.12
CA ASN A 78 -3.74 -14.60 3.14
C ASN A 78 -3.55 -15.26 1.75
N MET A 79 -3.49 -14.47 0.67
CA MET A 79 -3.20 -14.97 -0.68
C MET A 79 -1.74 -15.41 -0.79
N LYS A 80 -1.51 -16.69 -1.07
CA LYS A 80 -0.16 -17.30 -1.12
C LYS A 80 0.59 -17.07 -2.44
N THR A 81 -0.09 -16.63 -3.50
CA THR A 81 0.43 -16.61 -4.88
C THR A 81 0.37 -15.21 -5.50
N LEU A 82 0.26 -14.17 -4.68
CA LEU A 82 0.17 -12.79 -5.16
C LEU A 82 1.54 -12.11 -5.07
N ASP A 83 2.04 -11.60 -6.19
CA ASP A 83 3.15 -10.66 -6.19
C ASP A 83 2.65 -9.28 -5.77
N ARG A 84 3.34 -8.66 -4.80
CA ARG A 84 2.83 -7.49 -4.08
C ARG A 84 3.78 -6.31 -4.21
N LEU A 85 3.26 -5.20 -4.72
CA LEU A 85 3.92 -3.91 -4.71
C LEU A 85 3.26 -3.00 -3.67
N SER A 86 4.05 -2.46 -2.76
CA SER A 86 3.62 -1.48 -1.77
C SER A 86 4.46 -0.21 -1.87
N ILE A 87 3.77 0.92 -1.96
CA ILE A 87 4.40 2.24 -2.01
C ILE A 87 3.99 2.99 -0.74
N THR A 88 4.98 3.36 0.06
CA THR A 88 4.76 4.18 1.25
C THR A 88 5.15 5.63 0.94
N THR A 89 4.30 6.58 1.35
CA THR A 89 4.54 8.02 1.15
C THR A 89 4.26 8.75 2.46
N GLY A 90 5.18 9.64 2.83
CA GLY A 90 5.20 10.34 4.12
C GLY A 90 6.02 9.59 5.17
N PHE A 91 6.84 10.31 5.95
CA PHE A 91 7.80 9.80 6.95
C PHE A 91 7.23 8.65 7.81
N PRO A 92 7.47 7.37 7.45
CA PRO A 92 7.30 6.30 8.40
C PRO A 92 8.64 6.24 9.11
N VAL A 93 8.76 6.93 10.25
CA VAL A 93 10.06 7.04 10.93
C VAL A 93 10.71 5.66 11.05
N TRP A 94 9.96 4.57 11.26
CA TRP A 94 10.39 3.21 10.91
C TRP A 94 9.16 2.30 10.69
N LEU A 95 8.92 1.80 9.47
CA LEU A 95 8.19 0.52 9.29
C LEU A 95 9.21 -0.53 8.83
N VAL A 96 10.24 -0.74 9.63
CA VAL A 96 11.17 -1.85 9.37
C VAL A 96 10.54 -3.10 9.96
N ALA A 97 10.13 -4.03 9.10
CA ALA A 97 9.83 -5.39 9.51
C ALA A 97 11.15 -6.05 9.99
N PHE A 98 11.57 -5.78 11.22
CA PHE A 98 12.68 -6.49 11.84
C PHE A 98 12.26 -7.94 12.10
N GLY A 99 12.83 -8.88 11.34
CA GLY A 99 12.61 -10.31 11.52
C GLY A 99 12.59 -11.08 10.19
N LYS A 100 12.61 -12.41 10.25
CA LYS A 100 12.33 -13.24 9.08
C LYS A 100 10.93 -12.86 8.59
N ALA A 101 10.82 -12.38 7.35
CA ALA A 101 9.54 -12.12 6.72
C ALA A 101 8.66 -13.37 6.89
N GLY A 102 7.54 -13.22 7.60
CA GLY A 102 6.53 -14.28 7.67
C GLY A 102 6.02 -14.57 6.25
N SER A 103 5.41 -15.74 6.04
CA SER A 103 4.90 -16.12 4.71
C SER A 103 3.96 -15.09 4.08
N ALA A 104 3.31 -14.25 4.90
CA ALA A 104 2.44 -13.15 4.46
C ALA A 104 3.19 -11.96 3.83
N PHE A 105 4.53 -11.94 3.80
CA PHE A 105 5.36 -10.88 3.22
C PHE A 105 6.35 -11.44 2.19
N MET A 106 6.03 -12.57 1.56
CA MET A 106 6.79 -13.08 0.40
C MET A 106 6.36 -12.35 -0.88
N ASN A 107 7.30 -12.18 -1.82
CA ASN A 107 7.09 -11.45 -3.08
C ASN A 107 6.59 -10.02 -2.84
N PHE A 108 7.14 -9.35 -1.82
CA PHE A 108 6.74 -8.02 -1.41
C PHE A 108 7.82 -7.01 -1.79
N ILE A 109 7.45 -5.99 -2.55
CA ILE A 109 8.29 -4.86 -2.90
C ILE A 109 7.81 -3.65 -2.12
N GLU A 110 8.69 -3.06 -1.30
CA GLU A 110 8.48 -1.79 -0.63
C GLU A 110 9.31 -0.70 -1.29
N LEU A 111 8.65 0.36 -1.76
CA LEU A 111 9.32 1.55 -2.28
C LEU A 111 9.39 2.62 -1.19
N ILE A 112 10.60 3.09 -0.89
CA ILE A 112 10.90 4.04 0.18
C ILE A 112 11.58 5.28 -0.41
N GLU A 113 11.06 6.46 -0.08
CA GLU A 113 11.74 7.72 -0.40
C GLU A 113 13.00 7.89 0.46
N THR A 114 14.12 8.20 -0.18
CA THR A 114 15.39 8.40 0.53
C THR A 114 15.42 9.78 1.17
N VAL A 115 15.71 9.85 2.47
CA VAL A 115 15.76 11.13 3.20
C VAL A 115 16.86 12.03 2.61
N GLY A 116 16.45 13.21 2.10
CA GLY A 116 17.38 14.21 1.56
C GLY A 116 17.80 13.98 0.11
N SER A 117 17.23 13.00 -0.60
CA SER A 117 17.43 12.82 -2.04
C SER A 117 16.07 12.69 -2.77
N LYS A 118 16.10 12.70 -4.10
CA LYS A 118 14.92 12.41 -4.94
C LYS A 118 14.89 10.95 -5.40
N GLU A 119 15.77 10.12 -4.86
CA GLU A 119 15.91 8.72 -5.23
C GLU A 119 15.00 7.84 -4.39
N ILE A 120 14.61 6.70 -4.96
CA ILE A 120 13.71 5.73 -4.35
C ILE A 120 14.50 4.46 -4.10
N GLU A 121 14.49 3.96 -2.87
CA GLU A 121 14.98 2.62 -2.54
C GLU A 121 13.86 1.59 -2.74
N ALA A 122 14.18 0.47 -3.37
CA ALA A 122 13.27 -0.65 -3.54
C ALA A 122 13.74 -1.84 -2.69
N TRP A 123 12.99 -2.17 -1.66
CA TRP A 123 13.27 -3.29 -0.76
C TRP A 123 12.39 -4.46 -1.18
N MET A 124 12.99 -5.60 -1.50
CA MET A 124 12.26 -6.74 -2.05
C MET A 124 12.46 -7.98 -1.19
N THR A 125 11.39 -8.73 -0.94
CA THR A 125 11.43 -10.03 -0.29
C THR A 125 11.14 -11.14 -1.29
N PHE A 126 12.00 -12.17 -1.31
CA PHE A 126 11.87 -13.31 -2.20
C PHE A 126 12.01 -14.62 -1.42
N ASP A 127 11.44 -15.70 -1.98
CA ASP A 127 11.77 -17.05 -1.52
C ASP A 127 13.19 -17.36 -2.00
N GLU A 128 14.03 -17.89 -1.10
CA GLU A 128 15.42 -18.25 -1.40
C GLU A 128 15.54 -19.18 -2.62
N LYS A 129 14.48 -19.94 -2.92
CA LYS A 129 14.41 -20.84 -4.08
C LYS A 129 14.30 -20.13 -5.45
N ASN A 130 13.89 -18.86 -5.49
CA ASN A 130 13.65 -18.10 -6.73
C ASN A 130 14.70 -17.00 -7.00
N ASN A 131 15.80 -16.94 -6.24
CA ASN A 131 16.84 -15.90 -6.38
C ASN A 131 17.61 -15.90 -7.73
N GLY A 132 17.33 -16.84 -8.64
CA GLY A 132 18.10 -17.05 -9.88
C GLY A 132 17.64 -16.28 -11.12
N SER A 133 16.51 -15.57 -11.11
CA SER A 133 15.88 -15.09 -12.36
C SER A 133 15.83 -13.56 -12.54
N ILE A 134 16.47 -12.76 -11.68
CA ILE A 134 16.46 -11.28 -11.77
C ILE A 134 17.66 -10.73 -12.56
N GLY A 135 18.53 -11.61 -13.08
CA GLY A 135 19.83 -11.25 -13.68
C GLY A 135 20.08 -11.68 -15.13
N GLU A 136 19.06 -12.04 -15.91
CA GLU A 136 19.20 -12.29 -17.36
C GLU A 136 18.47 -11.23 -18.20
#